data_AF-A0A6A5ABS1-F1
#
_entry.id   AF-A0A6A5ABS1-F1
#
_cell.length_a   1.000
_cell.length_b   1.000
_cell.length_c   1.000
_cell.angle_alpha   90.00
_cell.angle_beta   90.00
_cell.angle_gamma   90.00
#
_symmetry.space_group_name_H-M   'P 1'
#
loop_
_entity.id
_entity.type
_entity.pdbx_description
1 polymer ?
#
loop_
_entity_poly.entity_id
_entity_poly.type
_entity_poly.pdbx_seq_one_letter_code
_entity_poly.pdbx_strand_id
1 'polypeptide(L)'
;NYRMSVTITGDRIGHDGYLVDFGDIKKVAREVCRELNEHFLVPLKSDVLKIDVNAETVQLVTEDGKSFSFPRGDCALLPIVHSSAEELARYLMDVLLERFTMAQMKARHATKIQVSIAEAENQLASVDRTLDYGDLSP
;
A
#
# COMPACT_ATOMS: atom_id res chain seq x y z
N ASN A 1 8.30 9.39 -9.25
CA ASN A 1 8.51 9.36 -7.79
C ASN A 1 7.16 9.34 -7.09
N TYR A 2 6.68 8.14 -6.77
CA TYR A 2 5.47 7.99 -5.97
C TYR A 2 5.71 8.49 -4.54
N ARG A 3 4.68 9.08 -3.93
CA ARG A 3 4.70 9.49 -2.53
C ARG A 3 3.50 8.91 -1.81
N MET A 4 3.78 8.29 -0.67
CA MET A 4 2.76 7.74 0.22
C MET A 4 2.56 8.65 1.42
N SER A 5 1.29 8.95 1.72
CA SER A 5 0.87 9.64 2.94
C SER A 5 -0.06 8.74 3.74
N VAL A 6 0.08 8.78 5.07
CA VAL A 6 -0.80 8.08 6.00
C VAL A 6 -1.38 9.11 6.96
N THR A 7 -2.70 9.18 7.02
CA THR A 7 -3.43 10.03 7.96
C THR A 7 -4.18 9.14 8.92
N ILE A 8 -4.01 9.36 10.23
CA ILE A 8 -4.75 8.67 11.27
C ILE A 8 -5.58 9.70 12.02
N THR A 9 -6.86 9.40 12.23
CA THR A 9 -7.78 10.18 13.05
C THR A 9 -8.18 9.34 14.24
N GLY A 10 -8.36 9.96 15.42
CA GLY A 10 -8.91 9.32 16.60
C GLY A 10 -9.74 10.29 17.42
N ASP A 11 -10.43 9.77 18.43
CA ASP A 11 -11.38 10.54 19.24
C ASP A 11 -10.74 11.27 20.42
N ARG A 12 -9.54 10.86 20.83
CA ARG A 12 -8.81 11.40 21.97
C ARG A 12 -7.30 11.29 21.79
N ILE A 13 -6.60 12.06 22.60
CA ILE A 13 -5.15 11.98 22.76
C ILE A 13 -4.84 11.02 23.91
N GLY A 14 -3.81 10.19 23.75
CA GLY A 14 -3.31 9.29 24.78
C GLY A 14 -2.74 10.07 25.98
N HIS A 15 -2.57 9.40 27.11
CA HIS A 15 -2.02 10.00 28.34
C HIS A 15 -0.58 10.54 28.16
N ASP A 16 0.12 10.04 27.15
CA ASP A 16 1.46 10.44 26.70
C ASP A 16 1.45 11.69 25.80
N GLY A 17 0.27 12.25 25.50
CA GLY A 17 0.12 13.44 24.67
C GLY A 17 0.10 13.19 23.17
N TYR A 18 0.10 11.93 22.72
CA TYR A 18 0.06 11.58 21.29
C TYR A 18 -1.28 10.97 20.89
N LEU A 19 -1.69 11.15 19.63
CA LEU A 19 -2.73 10.29 19.06
C LEU A 19 -2.13 8.90 18.79
N VAL A 20 -1.12 8.85 17.93
CA VAL A 20 -0.28 7.67 17.64
C VAL A 20 1.18 8.13 17.63
N ASP A 21 2.11 7.27 18.05
CA ASP A 21 3.54 7.55 17.88
C ASP A 21 3.89 7.54 16.38
N PHE A 22 4.36 8.68 15.88
CA PHE A 22 4.80 8.78 14.48
C PHE A 22 5.94 7.83 14.15
N GLY A 23 6.78 7.44 15.12
CA GLY A 23 7.87 6.49 14.93
C GLY A 23 7.37 5.14 14.43
N ASP A 24 6.33 4.60 15.07
CA ASP A 24 5.79 3.28 14.76
C ASP A 24 5.20 3.23 13.35
N ILE A 25 4.27 4.14 13.05
CA ILE A 25 3.61 4.15 11.73
C ILE A 25 4.60 4.50 10.60
N LYS A 26 5.56 5.41 10.86
CA LYS A 26 6.59 5.74 9.86
C LYS A 26 7.53 4.58 9.59
N LYS A 27 7.83 3.74 10.58
CA LYS A 27 8.65 2.55 10.37
C LYS A 27 7.97 1.62 9.38
N VAL A 28 6.70 1.27 9.64
CA VAL A 28 5.93 0.39 8.76
C VAL A 28 5.77 1.00 7.36
N ALA A 29 5.37 2.27 7.26
CA ALA A 29 5.18 2.92 5.96
C ALA A 29 6.48 2.95 5.12
N ARG A 30 7.63 3.20 5.75
CA ARG A 30 8.93 3.17 5.06
C ARG A 30 9.32 1.79 4.59
N GLU A 31 9.08 0.76 5.40
CA GLU A 31 9.38 -0.63 5.03
C GLU A 31 8.58 -1.03 3.78
N VAL A 32 7.28 -0.74 3.76
CA VAL A 32 6.43 -1.04 2.61
C VAL A 32 6.85 -0.23 1.37
N CYS A 33 7.14 1.08 1.52
CA CYS A 33 7.63 1.88 0.39
C CYS A 33 8.96 1.33 -0.18
N ARG A 34 9.86 0.85 0.68
CA ARG A 34 11.16 0.31 0.27
C ARG A 34 11.02 -0.99 -0.53
N GLU A 35 10.01 -1.80 -0.25
CA GLU A 35 9.72 -3.02 -1.04
C GLU A 35 9.31 -2.71 -2.48
N LEU A 36 8.78 -1.51 -2.74
CA LEU A 36 8.37 -1.08 -4.08
C LEU A 36 9.41 -0.17 -4.75
N ASN A 37 10.26 0.48 -3.97
CA ASN A 37 11.24 1.44 -4.47
C ASN A 37 12.18 0.78 -5.49
N GLU A 38 12.45 1.46 -6.61
CA GLU A 38 13.34 1.00 -7.68
C GLU A 38 12.91 -0.31 -8.39
N HIS A 39 11.66 -0.75 -8.22
CA HIS A 39 11.12 -1.90 -8.94
C HIS A 39 10.08 -1.49 -9.99
N PHE A 40 10.00 -2.28 -11.05
CA PHE A 40 8.86 -2.26 -11.96
C PHE A 40 7.65 -2.92 -11.29
N LEU A 41 6.52 -2.21 -11.22
CA LEU A 41 5.30 -2.71 -10.58
C LEU A 41 4.52 -3.59 -11.56
N VAL A 42 4.40 -4.88 -11.26
CA VAL A 42 3.71 -5.85 -12.10
C VAL A 42 2.32 -6.14 -11.50
N PRO A 43 1.23 -5.73 -12.17
CA PRO A 43 -0.12 -6.03 -11.70
C PRO A 43 -0.53 -7.47 -12.06
N LEU A 44 -0.28 -8.42 -11.16
CA LEU A 44 -0.48 -9.86 -11.42
C LEU A 44 -1.92 -10.26 -11.77
N LYS A 45 -2.91 -9.42 -11.43
CA LYS A 45 -4.32 -9.67 -11.73
C LYS A 45 -4.81 -8.87 -12.93
N SER A 46 -3.91 -8.30 -13.72
CA SER A 46 -4.28 -7.56 -14.91
C SER A 46 -5.11 -8.43 -15.85
N ASP A 47 -6.21 -7.87 -16.32
CA ASP A 47 -7.14 -8.45 -17.29
C ASP A 47 -6.76 -8.15 -18.74
N VAL A 48 -5.83 -7.21 -18.96
CA VAL A 48 -5.35 -6.76 -20.28
C VAL A 48 -3.88 -7.12 -20.57
N LEU A 49 -3.16 -7.67 -19.60
CA LEU A 49 -1.78 -8.15 -19.77
C LEU A 49 -1.71 -9.67 -19.67
N LYS A 50 -1.00 -10.30 -20.60
CA LYS A 50 -0.52 -11.68 -20.40
C LYS A 50 0.80 -11.61 -19.67
N ILE A 51 0.85 -12.21 -18.48
CA ILE A 51 2.00 -12.14 -17.58
C ILE A 51 2.52 -13.56 -17.35
N ASP A 52 3.78 -13.81 -17.73
CA ASP A 52 4.50 -15.04 -17.39
C ASP A 52 5.65 -14.70 -16.43
N VAL A 53 5.72 -15.44 -15.32
CA VAL A 53 6.71 -15.22 -14.27
C VAL A 53 7.46 -16.52 -14.05
N ASN A 54 8.78 -16.48 -14.24
CA ASN A 54 9.67 -17.58 -13.89
C ASN A 54 10.75 -17.12 -12.91
N ALA A 55 11.73 -17.98 -12.65
CA ALA A 55 12.77 -17.71 -11.66
C ALA A 55 13.70 -16.55 -12.05
N GLU A 56 13.86 -16.27 -13.33
CA GLU A 56 14.85 -15.31 -13.84
C GLU A 56 14.20 -14.05 -14.41
N THR A 57 13.00 -14.17 -14.98
CA THR A 57 12.36 -13.11 -15.77
C THR A 57 10.87 -12.96 -15.50
N VAL A 58 10.37 -11.75 -15.73
CA VAL A 58 8.95 -11.43 -15.86
C VAL A 58 8.70 -10.98 -17.30
N GLN A 59 7.82 -11.67 -18.00
CA GLN A 59 7.44 -11.37 -19.38
C GLN A 59 6.01 -10.84 -19.42
N LEU A 60 5.80 -9.75 -20.15
CA LEU A 60 4.51 -9.10 -20.33
C LEU A 60 4.20 -9.01 -21.82
N VAL A 61 2.98 -9.39 -22.22
CA VAL A 61 2.46 -9.14 -23.57
C VAL A 61 1.18 -8.32 -23.48
N THR A 62 1.16 -7.17 -24.14
CA THR A 62 0.00 -6.25 -24.21
C THR A 62 -1.01 -6.71 -25.26
N GLU A 63 -2.22 -6.16 -25.22
CA GLU A 63 -3.28 -6.48 -26.18
C GLU A 63 -2.91 -6.18 -27.65
N ASP A 64 -2.07 -5.17 -27.88
CA ASP A 64 -1.53 -4.83 -29.20
C ASP A 64 -0.29 -5.65 -29.61
N GLY A 65 0.05 -6.69 -28.83
CA GLY A 65 1.10 -7.65 -29.15
C GLY A 65 2.52 -7.20 -28.83
N LYS A 66 2.71 -6.04 -28.17
CA LYS A 66 4.04 -5.62 -27.69
C LYS A 66 4.47 -6.50 -26.54
N SER A 67 5.76 -6.82 -26.50
CA SER A 67 6.35 -7.69 -25.49
C SER A 67 7.43 -6.94 -24.71
N PHE A 68 7.43 -7.13 -23.40
CA PHE A 68 8.43 -6.61 -22.47
C PHE A 68 8.98 -7.76 -21.63
N SER A 69 10.26 -7.70 -21.28
CA SER A 69 10.92 -8.68 -20.43
C SER A 69 11.85 -7.98 -19.46
N PHE A 70 11.69 -8.28 -18.17
CA PHE A 70 12.48 -7.69 -17.09
C PHE A 70 13.13 -8.78 -16.25
N PRO A 71 14.31 -8.54 -15.64
CA PRO A 71 14.83 -9.42 -14.60
C PRO A 71 13.81 -9.57 -13.46
N ARG A 72 13.64 -10.79 -12.96
CA ARG A 72 12.69 -11.08 -11.87
C ARG A 72 13.00 -10.28 -10.60
N GLY A 73 14.28 -10.01 -10.34
CA GLY A 73 14.74 -9.21 -9.20
C GLY A 73 14.35 -7.73 -9.27
N ASP A 74 14.11 -7.21 -10.48
CA ASP A 74 13.79 -5.80 -10.71
C ASP A 74 12.27 -5.53 -10.70
N CYS A 75 11.47 -6.55 -10.35
CA CYS A 75 10.01 -6.50 -10.42
C CYS A 75 9.37 -6.71 -9.04
N ALA A 76 8.44 -5.83 -8.68
CA ALA A 76 7.54 -6.00 -7.56
C ALA A 76 6.21 -6.57 -8.08
N LEU A 77 5.91 -7.82 -7.73
CA LEU A 77 4.71 -8.52 -8.18
C LEU A 77 3.55 -8.25 -7.23
N LEU A 78 2.55 -7.49 -7.69
CA LEU A 78 1.46 -7.00 -6.83
C LEU A 78 0.12 -7.66 -7.19
N PRO A 79 -0.70 -8.06 -6.20
CA PRO A 79 -2.00 -8.71 -6.42
C PRO A 79 -3.11 -7.71 -6.78
N ILE A 80 -2.84 -6.80 -7.72
CA ILE A 80 -3.70 -5.72 -8.22
C ILE A 80 -3.98 -5.89 -9.71
N VAL A 81 -5.05 -5.26 -10.21
CA VAL A 81 -5.46 -5.37 -11.64
C VAL A 81 -4.71 -4.35 -12.48
N HIS A 82 -4.59 -3.11 -12.00
CA HIS A 82 -3.85 -2.02 -12.63
C HIS A 82 -2.86 -1.43 -11.63
N SER A 83 -1.71 -0.96 -12.14
CA SER A 83 -0.72 -0.21 -11.35
C SER A 83 -1.09 1.27 -11.22
N SER A 84 -2.38 1.57 -11.00
CA SER A 84 -2.88 2.94 -10.82
C SER A 84 -2.65 3.44 -9.38
N ALA A 85 -2.67 4.75 -9.16
CA ALA A 85 -2.53 5.31 -7.83
C ALA A 85 -3.64 4.83 -6.86
N GLU A 86 -4.86 4.64 -7.36
CA GLU A 86 -6.02 4.14 -6.60
C GLU A 86 -5.81 2.71 -6.11
N GLU A 87 -5.41 1.80 -7.01
CA GLU A 87 -5.18 0.40 -6.64
C GLU A 87 -3.97 0.25 -5.73
N LEU A 88 -2.92 1.05 -5.94
CA LEU A 88 -1.78 1.11 -5.04
C LEU A 88 -2.20 1.62 -3.64
N ALA A 89 -3.03 2.66 -3.55
CA ALA A 89 -3.52 3.16 -2.27
C ALA A 89 -4.32 2.10 -1.50
N ARG A 90 -5.20 1.35 -2.19
CA ARG A 90 -5.95 0.25 -1.61
C ARG A 90 -5.05 -0.90 -1.16
N TYR A 91 -4.12 -1.34 -2.01
CA TYR A 91 -3.18 -2.41 -1.69
C TYR A 91 -2.31 -2.03 -0.48
N LEU A 92 -1.78 -0.81 -0.46
CA LEU A 92 -0.92 -0.34 0.62
C LEU A 92 -1.68 -0.11 1.93
N MET A 93 -2.97 0.25 1.87
CA MET A 93 -3.86 0.24 3.04
C MET A 93 -3.94 -1.15 3.68
N ASP A 94 -4.14 -2.19 2.86
CA ASP A 94 -4.25 -3.56 3.35
C ASP A 94 -2.92 -4.03 3.98
N VAL A 95 -1.80 -3.82 3.29
CA VAL A 95 -0.46 -4.16 3.80
C VAL A 95 -0.13 -3.39 5.09
N LEU A 96 -0.52 -2.12 5.18
CA LEU A 96 -0.31 -1.34 6.40
C LEU A 96 -1.10 -1.89 7.58
N LEU A 97 -2.37 -2.26 7.40
CA LEU A 97 -3.21 -2.78 8.47
C LEU A 97 -2.80 -4.19 8.92
N GLU A 98 -2.15 -4.96 8.05
CA GLU A 98 -1.52 -6.24 8.43
C GLU A 98 -0.30 -6.03 9.34
N ARG A 99 0.50 -4.99 9.08
CA ARG A 99 1.78 -4.74 9.79
C ARG A 99 1.64 -3.81 11.00
N PHE A 100 0.76 -2.82 10.94
CA PHE A 100 0.35 -1.96 12.04
C PHE A 100 -1.09 -2.31 12.41
N THR A 101 -1.20 -3.28 13.31
CA THR A 101 -2.42 -4.05 13.53
C THR A 101 -3.57 -3.21 14.08
N MET A 102 -4.79 -3.69 13.85
CA MET A 102 -6.00 -3.11 14.46
C MET A 102 -5.94 -3.04 15.99
N ALA A 103 -5.23 -3.97 16.65
CA ALA A 103 -5.01 -3.93 18.10
C ALA A 103 -4.16 -2.72 18.53
N GLN A 104 -3.09 -2.41 17.78
CA GLN A 104 -2.26 -1.22 18.03
C GLN A 104 -3.05 0.07 17.77
N MET A 105 -3.85 0.11 16.71
CA MET A 105 -4.76 1.23 16.42
C MET A 105 -5.80 1.43 17.54
N LYS A 106 -6.41 0.34 18.02
CA LYS A 106 -7.40 0.33 19.12
C LYS A 106 -6.80 0.87 20.41
N ALA A 107 -5.59 0.42 20.77
CA ALA A 107 -4.87 0.88 21.96
C ALA A 107 -4.59 2.39 21.95
N ARG A 108 -4.64 3.01 20.78
CA ARG A 108 -4.45 4.45 20.56
C ARG A 108 -5.74 5.21 20.27
N HIS A 109 -6.89 4.56 20.37
CA HIS A 109 -8.21 5.14 20.07
C HIS A 109 -8.31 5.76 18.66
N ALA A 110 -7.56 5.22 17.70
CA ALA A 110 -7.71 5.60 16.31
C ALA A 110 -9.12 5.17 15.83
N THR A 111 -9.79 6.01 15.06
CA THR A 111 -11.14 5.75 14.53
C THR A 111 -11.15 5.67 13.02
N LYS A 112 -10.12 6.20 12.35
CA LYS A 112 -10.02 6.20 10.90
C LYS A 112 -8.56 6.21 10.47
N ILE A 113 -8.26 5.51 9.39
CA ILE A 113 -7.00 5.60 8.66
C ILE A 113 -7.28 5.98 7.20
N GLN A 114 -6.41 6.80 6.63
CA GLN A 114 -6.38 7.12 5.20
C GLN A 114 -4.98 6.85 4.67
N VAL A 115 -4.92 6.23 3.49
CA VAL A 115 -3.69 6.06 2.72
C VAL A 115 -3.86 6.78 1.39
N SER A 116 -2.91 7.64 1.07
CA SER A 116 -2.88 8.39 -0.19
C SER A 116 -1.60 8.09 -0.96
N ILE A 117 -1.73 7.91 -2.27
CA ILE A 117 -0.62 7.72 -3.21
C ILE A 117 -0.66 8.85 -4.23
N ALA A 118 0.41 9.64 -4.26
CA ALA A 118 0.62 10.67 -5.27
C ALA A 118 1.64 10.18 -6.30
N GLU A 119 1.27 10.15 -7.57
CA GLU A 119 2.17 9.78 -8.67
C GLU A 119 2.96 10.99 -9.21
N ALA A 120 2.38 12.18 -9.08
CA ALA A 120 3.00 13.45 -9.43
C ALA A 120 2.58 14.55 -8.43
N GLU A 121 3.02 15.79 -8.66
CA GLU A 121 2.52 16.93 -7.90
C GLU A 121 1.05 17.17 -8.23
N ASN A 122 0.22 17.34 -7.20
CA ASN A 122 -1.23 17.55 -7.29
C ASN A 122 -2.05 16.44 -7.95
N GLN A 123 -1.47 15.26 -8.20
CA GLN A 123 -2.15 14.08 -8.74
C GLN A 123 -2.02 12.94 -7.76
N LEU A 124 -3.11 12.66 -7.02
CA LEU A 124 -3.14 11.67 -5.95
C LEU A 124 -4.48 10.95 -5.88
N ALA A 125 -4.43 9.70 -5.45
CA ALA A 125 -5.59 8.91 -5.06
C ALA A 125 -5.53 8.60 -3.56
N SER A 126 -6.68 8.54 -2.90
CA SER A 126 -6.78 8.24 -1.47
C SER A 126 -7.84 7.18 -1.21
N VAL A 127 -7.57 6.28 -0.27
CA VAL A 127 -8.52 5.32 0.26
C VAL A 127 -8.60 5.50 1.77
N ASP A 128 -9.83 5.52 2.28
CA ASP A 128 -10.15 5.66 3.68
C ASP A 128 -10.76 4.38 4.24
N ARG A 129 -10.42 4.03 5.48
CA ARG A 129 -11.13 3.00 6.26
C ARG A 129 -11.47 3.52 7.64
N THR A 130 -12.74 3.38 8.00
CA THR A 130 -13.18 3.49 9.39
C THR A 130 -12.71 2.26 10.15
N LEU A 131 -12.18 2.47 11.35
CA LEU A 131 -11.67 1.41 12.20
C LEU A 131 -12.77 0.99 13.16
N ASP A 132 -13.44 -0.11 12.84
CA ASP A 132 -14.39 -0.77 13.74
C ASP A 132 -13.66 -1.88 14.52
N TYR A 133 -13.86 -1.89 15.82
CA TYR A 133 -13.20 -2.82 16.76
C TYR A 133 -14.18 -3.82 17.38
N GLY A 134 -15.43 -3.89 16.91
CA GLY A 134 -16.47 -4.76 17.47
C GLY A 134 -16.04 -6.22 17.63
N ASP A 135 -15.20 -6.73 16.72
CA ASP A 135 -14.72 -8.11 16.73
C ASP A 135 -13.39 -8.31 17.50
N LEU A 136 -12.73 -7.22 17.88
CA LEU A 136 -11.50 -7.27 18.68
C LEU A 136 -11.90 -7.29 20.14
N SER A 137 -11.71 -8.45 20.78
CA SER A 137 -11.83 -8.60 22.24
C SER A 137 -11.06 -7.48 22.96
N PRO A 138 -11.55 -7.02 24.14
CA PRO A 138 -10.89 -5.97 24.92
C PRO A 138 -9.43 -6.27 25.22
#